data_AF-A0AA97H0L0-F1
#
_entry.id   AF-A0AA97H0L0-F1
#
_cell.length_a   1.000
_cell.length_b   1.000
_cell.length_c   1.000
_cell.angle_alpha   90.00
_cell.angle_beta   90.00
_cell.angle_gamma   90.00
#
_symmetry.space_group_name_H-M   'P 1'
#
loop_
_entity.id
_entity.type
_entity.pdbx_description
1 polymer ?
#
loop_
_entity_poly.entity_id
_entity_poly.type
_entity_poly.pdbx_seq_one_letter_code
_entity_poly.pdbx_strand_id
1 'polypeptide(L)'
;MKTINLQMSLISTKPSYDRFAKLQQEILTSPEHEIELHIDIEKRLGLSFLFCISTLPTLAECHGKTVHIICNNRSQLLFYKSGYIPNLNGIQDHVDIAPYLQKNSRIIKGVKDIYTLVKEITMDAPVEMSDDLAALFTSKVGEMYNNSLEHSEGKWVIGGKFFKNQKYKYCFACYDTGIGIPQKIIQNVDTNLTEIQAFKWAMKRGNSTANKGKGSLIPRGLGLDLLQGFAKANEGAIRICSNKVFYTYNQRNKSQYFELGQHRTEKKLR
;
A
#
# COMPACT_ATOMS: atom_id res chain seq x y z
N MET A 1 17.27 18.88 11.00
CA MET A 1 15.88 18.60 10.61
C MET A 1 15.68 18.89 9.12
N LYS A 2 15.08 17.97 8.36
CA LYS A 2 14.80 18.12 6.91
C LYS A 2 13.34 18.49 6.68
N THR A 3 13.07 19.57 5.95
CA THR A 3 11.71 19.91 5.53
C THR A 3 11.40 19.41 4.12
N ILE A 4 10.21 18.82 3.92
CA ILE A 4 9.69 18.34 2.64
C ILE A 4 8.28 18.90 2.44
N ASN A 5 7.98 19.43 1.25
CA ASN A 5 6.68 20.01 0.92
C ASN A 5 5.96 19.18 -0.14
N LEU A 6 4.72 18.80 0.14
CA LEU A 6 3.85 18.01 -0.75
C LEU A 6 2.59 18.82 -1.10
N GLN A 7 2.62 19.48 -2.25
CA GLN A 7 1.54 20.37 -2.72
C GLN A 7 0.72 19.80 -3.89
N MET A 8 1.31 18.88 -4.65
CA MET A 8 0.67 18.33 -5.84
C MET A 8 -0.41 17.31 -5.49
N SER A 9 -1.48 17.26 -6.30
CA SER A 9 -2.50 16.21 -6.20
C SER A 9 -1.89 14.81 -6.18
N LEU A 10 -2.43 13.96 -5.31
CA LEU A 10 -2.13 12.55 -5.27
C LEU A 10 -3.41 11.75 -5.53
N ILE A 11 -3.48 11.17 -6.72
CA ILE A 11 -4.61 10.38 -7.23
C ILE A 11 -4.09 9.09 -7.84
N SER A 12 -4.91 8.05 -7.99
CA SER A 12 -4.49 6.69 -8.39
C SER A 12 -4.00 6.56 -9.85
N THR A 13 -2.95 7.30 -10.21
CA THR A 13 -2.27 7.40 -11.50
C THR A 13 -0.76 7.27 -11.29
N LYS A 14 -0.04 6.75 -12.29
CA LYS A 14 1.42 6.54 -12.21
C LYS A 14 2.18 7.78 -11.69
N PRO A 15 1.94 9.02 -12.18
CA PRO A 15 2.69 10.17 -11.68
C PRO A 15 2.55 10.44 -10.18
N SER A 16 1.41 10.10 -9.57
CA SER A 16 1.25 10.23 -8.12
C SER A 16 2.00 9.14 -7.37
N TYR A 17 2.06 7.92 -7.91
CA TYR A 17 2.88 6.84 -7.35
C TYR A 17 4.37 7.14 -7.47
N ASP A 18 4.82 7.74 -8.59
CA ASP A 18 6.21 8.22 -8.72
C ASP A 18 6.53 9.27 -7.65
N ARG A 19 5.65 10.27 -7.46
CA ARG A 19 5.82 11.30 -6.42
C ARG A 19 5.88 10.70 -5.03
N PHE A 20 5.02 9.73 -4.73
CA PHE A 20 5.01 9.08 -3.42
C PHE A 20 6.25 8.20 -3.19
N ALA A 21 6.68 7.45 -4.20
CA ALA A 21 7.92 6.68 -4.14
C ALA A 21 9.13 7.60 -3.91
N LYS A 22 9.18 8.75 -4.60
CA LYS A 22 10.19 9.78 -4.38
C LYS A 22 10.14 10.34 -2.96
N LEU A 23 8.96 10.62 -2.42
CA LEU A 23 8.78 11.07 -1.03
C LEU A 23 9.33 10.04 -0.04
N GLN A 24 8.99 8.76 -0.21
CA GLN A 24 9.54 7.69 0.63
C GLN A 24 11.06 7.64 0.54
N GLN A 25 11.62 7.71 -0.67
CA GLN A 25 13.07 7.74 -0.85
C GLN A 25 13.71 8.95 -0.16
N GLU A 26 13.17 10.15 -0.36
CA GLU A 26 13.65 11.39 0.28
C GLU A 26 13.62 11.27 1.82
N ILE A 27 12.59 10.65 2.39
CA ILE A 27 12.52 10.35 3.82
C ILE A 27 13.63 9.38 4.23
N LEU A 28 13.71 8.22 3.57
CA LEU A 28 14.58 7.12 3.97
C LEU A 28 16.07 7.43 3.78
N THR A 29 16.43 8.16 2.72
CA THR A 29 17.82 8.48 2.39
C THR A 29 18.26 9.84 2.93
N SER A 30 17.39 10.58 3.62
CA SER A 30 17.76 11.85 4.26
C SER A 30 18.93 11.61 5.23
N PRO A 31 19.96 12.48 5.28
CA PRO A 31 20.97 12.41 6.35
C PRO A 31 20.38 12.82 7.71
N GLU A 32 19.30 13.59 7.72
CA GLU A 32 18.62 14.03 8.94
C GLU A 32 17.77 12.90 9.55
N HIS A 33 17.80 12.79 10.88
CA HIS A 33 16.94 11.87 11.64
C HIS A 33 15.50 12.37 11.73
N GLU A 34 15.31 13.67 11.89
CA GLU A 34 14.00 14.32 11.98
C GLU A 34 13.62 14.96 10.65
N ILE A 35 12.40 14.65 10.21
CA ILE A 35 11.83 15.11 8.96
C ILE A 35 10.50 15.80 9.26
N GLU A 36 10.32 16.99 8.71
CA GLU A 36 9.08 17.72 8.76
C GLU A 36 8.43 17.69 7.37
N LEU A 37 7.30 17.00 7.26
CA LEU A 37 6.54 16.83 6.03
C LEU A 37 5.30 17.73 6.06
N HIS A 38 5.29 18.76 5.22
CA HIS A 38 4.14 19.63 5.00
C HIS A 38 3.27 19.10 3.86
N ILE A 39 1.99 18.87 4.13
CA ILE A 39 1.00 18.37 3.17
C ILE A 39 -0.01 19.48 2.89
N ASP A 40 0.29 20.26 1.85
CA ASP A 40 -0.47 21.43 1.41
C ASP A 40 -1.17 21.16 0.07
N ILE A 41 -1.88 20.04 0.00
CA ILE A 41 -2.57 19.62 -1.22
C ILE A 41 -3.91 20.35 -1.32
N GLU A 42 -3.95 21.42 -2.10
CA GLU A 42 -5.19 22.20 -2.32
C GLU A 42 -6.19 21.52 -3.25
N LYS A 43 -5.69 20.67 -4.16
CA LYS A 43 -6.51 20.02 -5.19
C LYS A 43 -7.11 18.71 -4.67
N ARG A 44 -6.57 17.56 -5.10
CA ARG A 44 -7.14 16.24 -4.81
C ARG A 44 -6.13 15.33 -4.14
N LEU A 45 -6.44 14.96 -2.89
CA LEU A 45 -5.80 13.87 -2.15
C LEU A 45 -6.75 12.66 -2.14
N GLY A 46 -6.40 11.62 -2.89
CA GLY A 46 -7.17 10.38 -2.98
C GLY A 46 -6.97 9.48 -1.77
N LEU A 47 -8.00 8.70 -1.40
CA LEU A 47 -7.96 7.84 -0.21
C LEU A 47 -6.84 6.80 -0.22
N SER A 48 -6.42 6.31 -1.40
CA SER A 48 -5.25 5.43 -1.51
C SER A 48 -3.98 6.11 -0.99
N PHE A 49 -3.77 7.37 -1.33
CA PHE A 49 -2.60 8.12 -0.87
C PHE A 49 -2.77 8.62 0.55
N LEU A 50 -4.00 8.85 1.01
CA LEU A 50 -4.27 9.09 2.44
C LEU A 50 -3.78 7.90 3.28
N PHE A 51 -4.10 6.67 2.86
CA PHE A 51 -3.58 5.45 3.48
C PHE A 51 -2.06 5.38 3.37
N CYS A 52 -1.48 5.58 2.18
CA CYS A 52 -0.01 5.55 2.03
C CYS A 52 0.71 6.59 2.89
N ILE A 53 0.14 7.79 3.06
CA ILE A 53 0.74 8.81 3.93
C ILE A 53 0.65 8.38 5.40
N SER A 54 -0.46 7.75 5.82
CA SER A 54 -0.59 7.26 7.20
C SER A 54 0.43 6.20 7.59
N THR A 55 1.06 5.51 6.62
CA THR A 55 2.10 4.53 6.89
C THR A 55 3.51 5.13 7.00
N LEU A 56 3.72 6.38 6.58
CA LEU A 56 5.03 7.02 6.58
C LEU A 56 5.69 7.08 7.97
N PRO A 57 4.97 7.42 9.06
CA PRO A 57 5.59 7.44 10.38
C PRO A 57 6.13 6.08 10.83
N THR A 58 5.37 5.02 10.57
CA THR A 58 5.79 3.65 10.90
C THR A 58 6.95 3.18 10.03
N LEU A 59 6.97 3.56 8.75
CA LEU A 59 8.09 3.30 7.86
C LEU A 59 9.38 4.03 8.29
N ALA A 60 9.26 5.32 8.63
CA ALA A 60 10.39 6.14 9.09
C ALA A 60 11.00 5.56 10.37
N GLU A 61 10.16 5.15 11.34
CA GLU A 61 10.61 4.54 12.59
C GLU A 61 11.44 3.27 12.33
N CYS A 62 11.05 2.44 11.36
CA CYS A 62 11.81 1.23 10.98
C CYS A 62 13.23 1.54 10.48
N HIS A 63 13.50 2.78 10.08
CA HIS A 63 14.78 3.24 9.56
C HIS A 63 15.48 4.24 10.50
N GLY A 64 15.09 4.29 11.77
CA GLY A 64 15.71 5.17 12.77
C GLY A 64 15.45 6.65 12.50
N LYS A 65 14.29 6.96 11.92
CA LYS A 65 13.85 8.32 11.59
C LYS A 65 12.52 8.66 12.24
N THR A 66 12.32 9.95 12.46
CA THR A 66 11.06 10.53 12.93
C THR A 66 10.52 11.45 11.85
N VAL A 67 9.24 11.31 11.51
CA VAL A 67 8.55 12.23 10.61
C VAL A 67 7.43 12.93 11.36
N HIS A 68 7.46 14.25 11.32
CA HIS A 68 6.39 15.14 11.75
C HIS A 68 5.55 15.48 10.52
N ILE A 69 4.24 15.35 10.61
CA ILE A 69 3.34 15.58 9.48
C ILE A 69 2.44 16.76 9.81
N ILE A 70 2.64 17.86 9.10
CA ILE A 70 1.83 19.07 9.18
C ILE A 70 0.97 19.14 7.93
N CYS A 71 -0.32 19.47 8.07
CA CYS A 71 -1.27 19.48 6.95
C CYS A 71 -2.05 20.78 6.89
N ASN A 72 -2.42 21.19 5.67
CA ASN A 72 -3.48 22.18 5.50
C ASN A 72 -4.84 21.63 6.00
N ASN A 73 -5.76 22.55 6.31
CA ASN A 73 -7.11 22.24 6.82
C ASN A 73 -7.87 21.22 5.95
N ARG A 74 -7.69 21.29 4.62
CA ARG A 74 -8.33 20.38 3.67
C ARG A 74 -7.85 18.94 3.83
N SER A 75 -6.54 18.72 3.89
CA SER A 75 -5.94 17.38 4.03
C SER A 75 -6.23 16.81 5.42
N GLN A 76 -6.16 17.65 6.44
CA GLN A 76 -6.48 17.26 7.81
C GLN A 76 -7.94 16.81 7.96
N LEU A 77 -8.89 17.52 7.35
CA LEU A 77 -10.30 17.13 7.33
C LEU A 77 -10.51 15.75 6.67
N LEU A 78 -9.70 15.39 5.67
CA LEU A 78 -9.75 14.07 5.04
C LEU A 78 -9.23 12.96 5.97
N PHE A 79 -8.15 13.21 6.71
CA PHE A 79 -7.64 12.26 7.73
C PHE A 79 -8.67 12.05 8.85
N TYR A 80 -9.30 13.12 9.33
CA TYR A 80 -10.40 13.04 10.31
C TYR A 80 -11.58 12.23 9.78
N LYS A 81 -12.11 12.56 8.60
CA LYS A 81 -13.24 11.84 7.99
C LYS A 81 -12.95 10.36 7.73
N SER A 82 -11.66 10.01 7.59
CA SER A 82 -11.20 8.64 7.38
C SER A 82 -10.84 7.90 8.67
N GLY A 83 -11.00 8.54 9.83
CA GLY A 83 -10.79 7.93 11.16
C GLY A 83 -9.34 7.89 11.64
N TYR A 84 -8.41 8.55 10.95
CA TYR A 84 -7.01 8.61 11.38
C TYR A 84 -6.77 9.67 12.46
N ILE A 85 -7.60 10.71 12.51
CA ILE A 85 -7.55 11.76 13.52
C ILE A 85 -8.87 11.70 14.32
N PRO A 86 -8.84 11.65 15.67
CA PRO A 86 -10.03 11.43 16.48
C PRO A 86 -10.93 12.66 16.65
N ASN A 87 -10.37 13.87 16.65
CA ASN A 87 -11.11 15.12 16.80
C ASN A 87 -10.48 16.24 15.97
N LEU A 88 -11.30 17.22 15.57
CA LEU A 88 -10.82 18.47 14.97
C LEU A 88 -10.70 19.59 16.02
N ASN A 89 -11.40 19.47 17.14
CA ASN A 89 -11.35 20.44 18.24
C ASN A 89 -9.95 20.44 18.86
N GLY A 90 -9.21 21.53 18.72
CA GLY A 90 -7.88 21.71 19.29
C GLY A 90 -6.72 21.47 18.33
N ILE A 91 -6.97 21.05 17.09
CA ILE A 91 -5.94 21.10 16.06
C ILE A 91 -6.00 22.47 15.40
N GLN A 92 -5.19 23.38 15.94
CA GLN A 92 -4.85 24.63 15.28
C GLN A 92 -4.10 24.32 13.96
N ASP A 93 -3.99 25.31 13.07
CA ASP A 93 -3.09 25.19 11.92
C ASP A 93 -1.70 24.73 12.43
N HIS A 94 -1.05 23.83 11.69
CA HIS A 94 0.32 23.36 11.96
C HIS A 94 0.56 22.34 13.10
N VAL A 95 -0.45 21.60 13.57
CA VAL A 95 -0.21 20.47 14.49
C VAL A 95 0.38 19.26 13.75
N ASP A 96 1.39 18.64 14.36
CA ASP A 96 1.91 17.35 13.93
C ASP A 96 0.86 16.23 14.12
N ILE A 97 0.36 15.68 13.01
CA ILE A 97 -0.62 14.60 13.03
C ILE A 97 -0.01 13.20 13.05
N ALA A 98 1.31 13.07 12.88
CA ALA A 98 1.99 11.77 12.77
C ALA A 98 1.71 10.82 13.95
N PRO A 99 1.66 11.27 15.23
CA PRO A 99 1.31 10.42 16.36
C PRO A 99 -0.09 9.80 16.26
N TYR A 100 -1.07 10.55 15.75
CA TYR A 100 -2.42 10.03 15.52
C TYR A 100 -2.44 8.98 14.42
N LEU A 101 -1.69 9.21 13.33
CA LEU A 101 -1.59 8.24 12.23
C LEU A 101 -0.99 6.92 12.71
N GLN A 102 0.08 6.96 13.52
CA GLN A 102 0.67 5.75 14.10
C GLN A 102 -0.29 5.03 15.04
N LYS A 103 -0.90 5.77 15.98
CA LYS A 103 -1.80 5.20 16.99
C LYS A 103 -3.04 4.55 16.38
N ASN A 104 -3.59 5.17 15.33
CA ASN A 104 -4.81 4.71 14.67
C ASN A 104 -4.54 3.83 13.44
N SER A 105 -3.27 3.54 13.14
CA SER A 105 -2.91 2.57 12.11
C SER A 105 -3.33 1.17 12.51
N ARG A 106 -3.89 0.43 11.55
CA ARG A 106 -4.29 -0.95 11.78
C ARG A 106 -3.12 -1.89 11.56
N ILE A 107 -2.33 -2.08 12.61
CA ILE A 107 -1.22 -3.03 12.61
C ILE A 107 -1.77 -4.46 12.60
N ILE A 108 -1.27 -5.27 11.67
CA ILE A 108 -1.59 -6.69 11.54
C ILE A 108 -0.43 -7.47 12.15
N LYS A 109 -0.66 -8.19 13.24
CA LYS A 109 0.36 -8.99 13.94
C LYS A 109 0.20 -10.49 13.72
N GLY A 110 -0.97 -10.94 13.26
CA GLY A 110 -1.22 -12.33 12.97
C GLY A 110 -2.66 -12.61 12.52
N VAL A 111 -3.00 -13.90 12.50
CA VAL A 111 -4.26 -14.42 11.93
C VAL A 111 -5.51 -13.77 12.54
N LYS A 112 -5.51 -13.47 13.84
CA LYS A 112 -6.65 -12.81 14.50
C LYS A 112 -6.93 -11.42 13.91
N ASP A 113 -5.90 -10.60 13.72
CA ASP A 113 -6.04 -9.25 13.18
C ASP A 113 -6.49 -9.29 11.71
N ILE A 114 -5.95 -10.25 10.95
CA ILE A 114 -6.38 -10.52 9.58
C ILE A 114 -7.87 -10.86 9.55
N TYR A 115 -8.30 -11.83 10.35
CA TYR A 115 -9.71 -12.23 10.40
C TYR A 115 -10.62 -11.05 10.78
N THR A 116 -10.25 -10.25 11.79
CA THR A 116 -11.01 -9.07 12.18
C THR A 116 -11.13 -8.07 11.04
N LEU A 117 -10.01 -7.70 10.40
CA LEU A 117 -10.03 -6.74 9.29
C LEU A 117 -10.82 -7.28 8.10
N VAL A 118 -10.65 -8.54 7.74
CA VAL A 118 -11.32 -9.12 6.58
C VAL A 118 -12.82 -9.30 6.83
N LYS A 119 -13.22 -9.69 8.05
CA LYS A 119 -14.63 -9.71 8.46
C LYS A 119 -15.27 -8.33 8.35
N GLU A 120 -14.59 -7.31 8.87
CA GLU A 120 -15.05 -5.94 8.73
C GLU A 120 -15.11 -5.49 7.26
N ILE A 121 -14.18 -5.96 6.42
CA ILE A 121 -14.20 -5.69 4.99
C ILE A 121 -15.45 -6.27 4.34
N THR A 122 -15.74 -7.55 4.62
CA THR A 122 -16.92 -8.25 4.12
C THR A 122 -18.22 -7.61 4.60
N MET A 123 -18.31 -7.22 5.87
CA MET A 123 -19.50 -6.57 6.44
C MET A 123 -19.78 -5.19 5.82
N ASP A 124 -18.74 -4.43 5.50
CA ASP A 124 -18.87 -3.11 4.88
C ASP A 124 -19.00 -3.17 3.35
N ALA A 125 -18.75 -4.33 2.73
CA ALA A 125 -18.87 -4.50 1.29
C ALA A 125 -20.36 -4.40 0.90
N PRO A 126 -20.74 -3.56 -0.07
CA PRO A 126 -22.14 -3.36 -0.44
C PRO A 126 -22.67 -4.49 -1.35
N VAL A 127 -22.39 -5.74 -0.99
CA VAL A 127 -22.78 -6.94 -1.72
C VAL A 127 -23.19 -8.02 -0.73
N GLU A 128 -24.30 -8.70 -0.99
CA GLU A 128 -24.67 -9.92 -0.27
C GLU A 128 -23.80 -11.07 -0.79
N MET A 129 -23.13 -11.77 0.13
CA MET A 129 -22.31 -12.94 -0.18
C MET A 129 -22.94 -14.17 0.48
N SER A 130 -22.97 -15.30 -0.23
CA SER A 130 -23.20 -16.59 0.43
C SER A 130 -22.07 -16.91 1.41
N ASP A 131 -22.32 -17.80 2.36
CA ASP A 131 -21.30 -18.21 3.34
C ASP A 131 -20.03 -18.75 2.66
N ASP A 132 -20.19 -19.57 1.61
CA ASP A 132 -19.07 -20.09 0.82
C ASP A 132 -18.27 -18.99 0.13
N LEU A 133 -18.95 -17.99 -0.43
CA LEU A 133 -18.30 -16.85 -1.09
C LEU A 133 -17.57 -15.97 -0.08
N ALA A 134 -18.18 -15.72 1.09
CA ALA A 134 -17.58 -14.97 2.18
C ALA A 134 -16.35 -15.67 2.75
N ALA A 135 -16.40 -17.00 2.92
CA ALA A 135 -15.26 -17.81 3.35
C ALA A 135 -14.14 -17.80 2.31
N LEU A 136 -14.48 -17.94 1.03
CA LEU A 136 -13.51 -17.86 -0.07
C LEU A 136 -12.85 -16.49 -0.11
N PHE A 137 -13.64 -15.41 -0.10
CA PHE A 137 -13.14 -14.04 -0.06
C PHE A 137 -12.23 -13.81 1.16
N THR A 138 -12.64 -14.32 2.32
CA THR A 138 -11.85 -14.22 3.55
C THR A 138 -10.49 -14.88 3.41
N SER A 139 -10.47 -16.09 2.85
CA SER A 139 -9.23 -16.81 2.53
C SER A 139 -8.36 -16.02 1.56
N LYS A 140 -8.92 -15.43 0.50
CA LYS A 140 -8.17 -14.72 -0.55
C LYS A 140 -7.56 -13.42 -0.04
N VAL A 141 -8.34 -12.59 0.63
CA VAL A 141 -7.85 -11.34 1.21
C VAL A 141 -6.90 -11.63 2.37
N GLY A 142 -7.18 -12.66 3.17
CA GLY A 142 -6.30 -13.09 4.25
C GLY A 142 -4.93 -13.55 3.76
N GLU A 143 -4.85 -14.25 2.63
CA GLU A 143 -3.59 -14.67 2.01
C GLU A 143 -2.70 -13.49 1.64
N MET A 144 -3.27 -12.35 1.21
CA MET A 144 -2.50 -11.13 0.95
C MET A 144 -1.74 -10.67 2.21
N TYR A 145 -2.42 -10.62 3.36
CA TYR A 145 -1.80 -10.21 4.62
C TYR A 145 -0.82 -11.25 5.16
N ASN A 146 -1.15 -12.54 5.06
CA ASN A 146 -0.24 -13.63 5.44
C ASN A 146 1.05 -13.59 4.62
N ASN A 147 0.96 -13.37 3.30
CA ASN A 147 2.15 -13.23 2.46
C ASN A 147 3.05 -12.08 2.93
N SER A 148 2.47 -10.93 3.29
CA SER A 148 3.24 -9.83 3.86
C SER A 148 3.85 -10.21 5.23
N LEU A 149 3.13 -10.89 6.12
CA LEU A 149 3.69 -11.33 7.41
C LEU A 149 4.84 -12.33 7.25
N GLU A 150 4.70 -13.29 6.34
CA GLU A 150 5.65 -14.40 6.18
C GLU A 150 6.85 -14.07 5.30
N HIS A 151 6.70 -13.15 4.33
CA HIS A 151 7.69 -12.97 3.27
C HIS A 151 8.25 -11.57 3.15
N SER A 152 7.64 -10.55 3.78
CA SER A 152 8.15 -9.18 3.65
C SER A 152 9.50 -8.97 4.34
N GLU A 153 9.78 -9.73 5.40
CA GLU A 153 10.90 -9.47 6.32
C GLU A 153 10.84 -8.07 6.98
N GLY A 154 9.67 -7.43 6.92
CA GLY A 154 9.42 -6.12 7.54
C GLY A 154 8.98 -6.24 8.99
N LYS A 155 9.23 -5.18 9.76
CA LYS A 155 8.78 -5.06 11.16
C LYS A 155 7.25 -4.97 11.28
N TRP A 156 6.61 -4.33 10.31
CA TRP A 156 5.19 -3.98 10.39
C TRP A 156 4.44 -4.32 9.10
N VAL A 157 3.25 -4.88 9.29
CA VAL A 157 2.21 -5.00 8.25
C VAL A 157 1.03 -4.13 8.70
N ILE A 158 0.53 -3.30 7.80
CA ILE A 158 -0.53 -2.32 8.05
C ILE A 158 -1.67 -2.59 7.08
N GLY A 159 -2.87 -2.78 7.64
CA GLY A 159 -4.10 -2.94 6.88
C GLY A 159 -4.85 -1.63 6.70
N GLY A 160 -5.54 -1.50 5.58
CA GLY A 160 -6.38 -0.36 5.28
C GLY A 160 -7.69 -0.80 4.62
N LYS A 161 -8.77 -0.10 4.96
CA LYS A 161 -10.03 -0.13 4.21
C LYS A 161 -10.53 1.31 4.04
N PHE A 162 -10.89 1.68 2.81
CA PHE A 162 -11.36 3.03 2.52
C PHE A 162 -12.41 3.00 1.40
N PHE A 163 -13.65 3.19 1.81
CA PHE A 163 -14.83 3.18 0.93
C PHE A 163 -15.79 4.33 1.25
N LYS A 164 -15.70 4.92 2.47
CA LYS A 164 -16.57 6.01 2.90
C LYS A 164 -16.55 7.14 1.87
N ASN A 165 -17.75 7.53 1.42
CA ASN A 165 -17.99 8.56 0.42
C ASN A 165 -17.54 8.23 -1.02
N GLN A 166 -17.24 6.97 -1.33
CA GLN A 166 -17.03 6.51 -2.71
C GLN A 166 -18.28 5.78 -3.23
N LYS A 167 -18.82 6.23 -4.37
CA LYS A 167 -19.90 5.50 -5.06
C LYS A 167 -19.31 4.26 -5.75
N TYR A 168 -19.89 3.10 -5.47
CA TYR A 168 -19.63 1.81 -6.15
C TYR A 168 -18.16 1.36 -6.13
N LYS A 169 -17.40 1.73 -5.10
CA LYS A 169 -16.00 1.33 -4.96
C LYS A 169 -15.71 0.91 -3.53
N TYR A 170 -15.29 -0.33 -3.41
CA TYR A 170 -14.76 -0.88 -2.18
C TYR A 170 -13.25 -1.04 -2.33
N CYS A 171 -12.47 -0.41 -1.44
CA CYS A 171 -11.02 -0.52 -1.47
C CYS A 171 -10.50 -1.01 -0.12
N PHE A 172 -9.63 -2.00 -0.18
CA PHE A 172 -8.77 -2.42 0.91
C PHE A 172 -7.31 -2.38 0.43
N ALA A 173 -6.39 -2.29 1.38
CA ALA A 173 -4.97 -2.16 1.10
C ALA A 173 -4.15 -2.88 2.16
N CYS A 174 -2.99 -3.36 1.73
CA CYS A 174 -1.95 -3.89 2.61
C CYS A 174 -0.67 -3.11 2.32
N TYR A 175 0.04 -2.75 3.37
CA TYR A 175 1.35 -2.13 3.31
C TYR A 175 2.26 -2.87 4.27
N ASP A 176 3.45 -3.27 3.83
CA ASP A 176 4.50 -3.79 4.70
C ASP A 176 5.75 -2.93 4.60
N THR A 177 6.53 -2.90 5.69
CA THR A 177 7.80 -2.16 5.76
C THR A 177 8.99 -3.01 5.31
N GLY A 178 8.73 -4.07 4.55
CA GLY A 178 9.72 -5.09 4.21
C GLY A 178 10.59 -4.78 2.99
N ILE A 179 11.36 -5.79 2.58
CA ILE A 179 12.35 -5.70 1.50
C ILE A 179 11.70 -5.56 0.11
N GLY A 180 10.43 -5.95 -0.01
CA GLY A 180 9.66 -5.95 -1.24
C GLY A 180 9.77 -7.24 -2.05
N ILE A 181 8.74 -7.48 -2.88
CA ILE A 181 8.56 -8.69 -3.70
C ILE A 181 9.74 -8.89 -4.67
N PRO A 182 10.17 -7.88 -5.47
CA PRO A 182 11.31 -8.03 -6.35
C PRO A 182 12.59 -8.47 -5.63
N GLN A 183 12.95 -7.80 -4.53
CA GLN A 183 14.19 -8.08 -3.81
C GLN A 183 14.18 -9.48 -3.19
N LYS A 184 13.05 -9.90 -2.61
CA LYS A 184 12.89 -11.26 -2.10
C LYS A 184 13.16 -12.31 -3.18
N ILE A 185 12.70 -12.09 -4.40
CA ILE A 185 12.89 -13.02 -5.53
C ILE A 185 14.33 -13.00 -6.02
N ILE A 186 14.93 -11.82 -6.19
CA ILE A 186 16.33 -11.69 -6.63
C ILE A 186 17.27 -12.44 -5.68
N GLN A 187 17.04 -12.32 -4.37
CA GLN A 187 17.87 -12.98 -3.35
C GLN A 187 17.69 -14.51 -3.30
N ASN A 188 16.51 -15.04 -3.63
CA ASN A 188 16.17 -16.47 -3.39
C ASN A 188 16.03 -17.31 -4.67
N VAL A 189 15.82 -16.68 -5.83
CA VAL A 189 15.52 -17.35 -7.10
C VAL A 189 16.66 -17.19 -8.09
N ASP A 190 16.97 -15.95 -8.48
CA ASP A 190 18.00 -15.62 -9.46
C ASP A 190 18.46 -14.16 -9.29
N THR A 191 19.74 -13.98 -8.95
CA THR A 191 20.36 -12.68 -8.67
C THR A 191 20.54 -11.81 -9.92
N ASN A 192 20.37 -12.37 -11.11
CA ASN A 192 20.53 -11.65 -12.38
C ASN A 192 19.23 -10.99 -12.87
N LEU A 193 18.10 -11.23 -12.18
CA LEU A 193 16.83 -10.64 -12.56
C LEU A 193 16.81 -9.14 -12.23
N THR A 194 16.33 -8.33 -13.17
CA THR A 194 15.88 -6.96 -12.87
C THR A 194 14.64 -6.99 -11.96
N GLU A 195 14.37 -5.91 -11.24
CA GLU A 195 13.20 -5.85 -10.34
C GLU A 195 11.87 -6.10 -11.09
N ILE A 196 11.72 -5.61 -12.32
CA ILE A 196 10.54 -5.86 -13.15
C ILE A 196 10.45 -7.34 -13.56
N GLN A 197 11.57 -7.98 -13.92
CA GLN A 197 11.58 -9.40 -14.28
C GLN A 197 11.25 -10.26 -13.07
N ALA A 198 11.83 -9.95 -11.90
CA ALA A 198 11.54 -10.61 -10.64
C ALA A 198 10.05 -10.45 -10.26
N PHE A 199 9.50 -9.24 -10.36
CA PHE A 199 8.08 -9.03 -10.10
C PHE A 199 7.18 -9.80 -11.07
N LYS A 200 7.49 -9.79 -12.38
CA LYS A 200 6.75 -10.60 -13.37
C LYS A 200 6.83 -12.09 -13.07
N TRP A 201 7.97 -12.58 -12.56
CA TRP A 201 8.09 -13.95 -12.08
C TRP A 201 7.14 -14.19 -10.90
N ALA A 202 7.05 -13.27 -9.93
CA ALA A 202 6.12 -13.37 -8.80
C ALA A 202 4.66 -13.48 -9.23
N MET A 203 4.28 -12.75 -10.30
CA MET A 203 2.90 -12.72 -10.80
C MET A 203 2.52 -13.97 -11.61
N LYS A 204 3.46 -14.88 -11.93
CA LYS A 204 3.13 -16.14 -12.63
C LYS A 204 2.54 -17.14 -11.63
N ARG A 205 1.43 -17.76 -12.02
CA ARG A 205 0.75 -18.79 -11.23
C ARG A 205 1.71 -19.90 -10.79
N GLY A 206 1.65 -20.26 -9.50
CA GLY A 206 2.42 -21.36 -8.92
C GLY A 206 3.85 -20.99 -8.51
N ASN A 207 4.28 -19.75 -8.76
CA ASN A 207 5.59 -19.29 -8.31
C ASN A 207 5.54 -18.86 -6.84
N SER A 208 6.44 -19.43 -6.04
CA SER A 208 6.69 -19.06 -4.65
C SER A 208 8.16 -19.24 -4.31
N THR A 209 8.70 -18.33 -3.50
CA THR A 209 10.05 -18.44 -2.94
C THR A 209 10.16 -19.56 -1.89
N ALA A 210 9.04 -20.05 -1.36
CA ALA A 210 9.00 -21.16 -0.41
C ALA A 210 9.15 -22.55 -1.06
N ASN A 211 9.03 -22.67 -2.38
CA ASN A 211 9.10 -23.96 -3.09
C ASN A 211 10.50 -24.63 -3.05
N LYS A 212 11.51 -23.95 -2.50
CA LYS A 212 12.86 -24.50 -2.28
C LYS A 212 13.05 -25.13 -0.89
N GLY A 213 12.06 -25.05 0.02
CA GLY A 213 12.20 -25.53 1.41
C GLY A 213 11.01 -26.34 1.90
N LYS A 214 11.19 -27.67 1.99
CA LYS A 214 10.38 -28.65 2.74
C LYS A 214 8.92 -28.84 2.29
N GLY A 215 8.69 -29.89 1.49
CA GLY A 215 7.67 -30.94 1.70
C GLY A 215 6.22 -30.59 2.07
N SER A 216 5.75 -29.36 1.88
CA SER A 216 4.38 -28.97 2.20
C SER A 216 3.50 -29.09 0.96
N LEU A 217 2.53 -30.01 1.01
CA LEU A 217 1.51 -30.31 -0.02
C LEU A 217 0.45 -29.18 -0.21
N ILE A 218 0.66 -28.00 0.37
CA ILE A 218 -0.22 -26.85 0.13
C ILE A 218 0.36 -26.07 -1.05
N PRO A 219 -0.37 -25.84 -2.15
CA PRO A 219 0.15 -25.05 -3.27
C PRO A 219 0.42 -23.61 -2.80
N ARG A 220 1.70 -23.28 -2.59
CA ARG A 220 2.14 -21.93 -2.21
C ARG A 220 2.47 -21.12 -3.47
N GLY A 221 2.14 -19.83 -3.47
CA GLY A 221 2.23 -18.98 -4.67
C GLY A 221 0.89 -18.68 -5.36
N LEU A 222 -0.22 -18.80 -4.62
CA LEU A 222 -1.55 -18.54 -5.14
C LEU A 222 -1.98 -17.08 -4.96
N GLY A 223 -1.51 -16.37 -3.93
CA GLY A 223 -2.10 -15.10 -3.49
C GLY A 223 -2.23 -14.02 -4.55
N LEU A 224 -1.21 -13.80 -5.38
CA LEU A 224 -1.24 -12.74 -6.42
C LEU A 224 -2.12 -13.12 -7.62
N ASP A 225 -2.09 -14.39 -8.03
CA ASP A 225 -2.96 -14.92 -9.10
C ASP A 225 -4.43 -14.95 -8.65
N LEU A 226 -4.67 -15.32 -7.39
CA LEU A 226 -6.01 -15.30 -6.78
C LEU A 226 -6.57 -13.88 -6.66
N LEU A 227 -5.77 -12.91 -6.24
CA LEU A 227 -6.18 -11.49 -6.23
C LEU A 227 -6.53 -11.02 -7.65
N GLN A 228 -5.71 -11.36 -8.67
CA GLN A 228 -6.02 -11.07 -10.07
C GLN A 228 -7.33 -11.71 -10.52
N GLY A 229 -7.55 -12.99 -10.19
CA GLY A 229 -8.78 -13.71 -10.48
C GLY A 229 -10.00 -13.05 -9.84
N PHE A 230 -9.90 -12.67 -8.57
CA PHE A 230 -10.95 -11.95 -7.86
C PHE A 230 -11.26 -10.59 -8.51
N ALA A 231 -10.25 -9.80 -8.83
CA ALA A 231 -10.44 -8.52 -9.52
C ALA A 231 -11.04 -8.71 -10.92
N LYS A 232 -10.66 -9.76 -11.65
CA LYS A 232 -11.25 -10.07 -12.97
C LYS A 232 -12.75 -10.39 -12.86
N ALA A 233 -13.13 -11.22 -11.91
CA ALA A 233 -14.51 -11.65 -11.71
C ALA A 233 -15.45 -10.51 -11.27
N ASN A 234 -14.91 -9.48 -10.60
CA ASN A 234 -15.70 -8.39 -10.00
C ASN A 234 -15.49 -7.02 -10.68
N GLU A 235 -14.94 -7.00 -11.89
CA GLU A 235 -14.57 -5.77 -12.61
C GLU A 235 -13.66 -4.82 -11.81
N GLY A 236 -12.91 -5.39 -10.88
CA GLY A 236 -12.05 -4.69 -9.94
C GLY A 236 -10.75 -4.19 -10.56
N ALA A 237 -10.00 -3.46 -9.74
CA ALA A 237 -8.67 -2.98 -10.08
C ALA A 237 -7.67 -3.32 -8.99
N ILE A 238 -6.47 -3.72 -9.41
CA ILE A 238 -5.33 -4.00 -8.51
C ILE A 238 -4.24 -2.98 -8.78
N ARG A 239 -3.59 -2.53 -7.72
CA ARG A 239 -2.41 -1.68 -7.78
C ARG A 239 -1.42 -2.19 -6.74
N ILE A 240 -0.21 -2.51 -7.18
CA ILE A 240 0.85 -2.99 -6.30
C ILE A 240 2.08 -2.12 -6.56
N CYS A 241 2.65 -1.57 -5.49
CA CYS A 241 3.93 -0.89 -5.51
C CYS A 241 4.90 -1.72 -4.67
N SER A 242 6.04 -2.10 -5.24
CA SER A 242 7.07 -2.85 -4.52
C SER A 242 8.43 -2.54 -5.12
N ASN A 243 9.34 -2.02 -4.30
CA ASN A 243 10.60 -1.40 -4.75
C ASN A 243 10.33 -0.41 -5.91
N LYS A 244 11.00 -0.54 -7.06
CA LYS A 244 10.78 0.33 -8.23
C LYS A 244 9.68 -0.17 -9.15
N VAL A 245 8.89 -1.18 -8.78
CA VAL A 245 7.84 -1.72 -9.64
C VAL A 245 6.49 -1.17 -9.24
N PHE A 246 5.77 -0.62 -10.23
CA PHE A 246 4.35 -0.32 -10.14
C PHE A 246 3.58 -1.21 -11.10
N TYR A 247 2.78 -2.09 -10.55
CA TYR A 247 1.87 -2.96 -11.28
C TYR A 247 0.44 -2.45 -11.18
N THR A 248 -0.26 -2.44 -12.31
CA THR A 248 -1.70 -2.18 -12.34
C THR A 248 -2.43 -3.26 -13.10
N TYR A 249 -3.66 -3.50 -12.67
CA TYR A 249 -4.63 -4.29 -13.42
C TYR A 249 -6.01 -3.66 -13.31
N ASN A 250 -6.73 -3.67 -14.42
CA ASN A 250 -8.18 -3.51 -14.48
C ASN A 250 -8.67 -4.19 -15.77
N GLN A 251 -9.99 -4.35 -15.93
CA GLN A 251 -10.54 -5.04 -17.09
C GLN A 251 -10.18 -4.39 -18.45
N ARG A 252 -10.08 -3.06 -18.49
CA ARG A 252 -9.84 -2.28 -19.71
C ARG A 252 -8.40 -2.36 -20.19
N ASN A 253 -7.45 -2.10 -19.29
CA ASN A 253 -6.03 -1.95 -19.62
C ASN A 253 -5.24 -3.26 -19.42
N LYS A 254 -5.88 -4.29 -18.85
CA LYS A 254 -5.25 -5.54 -18.42
C LYS A 254 -4.04 -5.25 -17.51
N SER A 255 -3.15 -6.22 -17.39
CA SER A 255 -1.92 -6.10 -16.59
C SER A 255 -0.92 -5.15 -17.25
N GLN A 256 -0.53 -4.10 -16.53
CA GLN A 256 0.53 -3.18 -16.94
C GLN A 256 1.61 -3.13 -15.87
N TYR A 257 2.86 -2.98 -16.31
CA TYR A 257 4.04 -2.91 -15.45
C TYR A 257 4.79 -1.62 -15.77
N PHE A 258 5.14 -0.87 -14.75
CA PHE A 258 5.88 0.36 -14.86
C PHE A 258 7.04 0.38 -13.90
N GLU A 259 8.11 1.06 -14.29
CA GLU A 259 9.18 1.44 -13.37
C GLU A 259 8.85 2.77 -12.70
N LEU A 260 8.98 2.81 -11.37
CA LEU A 260 8.87 4.01 -10.56
C LEU A 260 10.21 4.74 -10.54
N GLY A 261 10.16 6.07 -10.54
CA GLY A 261 11.36 6.92 -10.48
C GLY A 261 12.05 7.17 -11.82
N GLN A 262 11.56 6.59 -12.93
CA GLN A 262 11.97 7.04 -14.26
C GLN A 262 11.13 8.24 -14.71
N HIS A 263 11.76 9.41 -14.80
CA HIS A 263 11.21 10.51 -15.58
C HIS A 263 11.29 10.14 -17.06
N ARG A 264 10.16 9.77 -17.68
CA ARG A 264 10.02 10.05 -19.10
C ARG A 264 10.00 11.57 -19.21
N THR A 265 11.09 12.15 -19.70
CA THR A 265 11.03 13.47 -20.33
C THR A 265 9.90 13.40 -21.34
N GLU A 266 8.80 14.09 -21.05
CA GLU A 266 7.77 14.35 -22.04
C GLU A 266 8.48 15.01 -23.21
N LYS A 267 8.71 14.27 -24.29
CA LYS A 267 8.93 14.89 -25.59
C LYS A 267 7.72 15.77 -25.80
N LYS A 268 7.90 17.09 -25.65
CA LYS A 268 7.00 18.08 -26.23
C LYS A 268 6.81 17.63 -27.68
N LEU A 269 5.62 17.11 -28.01
CA LEU A 269 5.21 17.06 -29.39
C LEU A 269 5.24 18.53 -29.86
N ARG A 270 6.13 18.79 -30.82
CA ARG A 270 6.07 19.99 -31.65
C ARG A 270 4.89 19.88 -32.58
#